data_AF-A0A7C6TGW7-F1
#
_entry.id   AF-A0A7C6TGW7-F1
#
_cell.length_a   1.000
_cell.length_b   1.000
_cell.length_c   1.000
_cell.angle_alpha   90.00
_cell.angle_beta   90.00
_cell.angle_gamma   90.00
#
_symmetry.space_group_name_H-M   'P 1'
#
loop_
_entity.id
_entity.type
_entity.pdbx_description
1 polymer ?
#
loop_
_entity_poly.entity_id
_entity_poly.type
_entity_poly.pdbx_seq_one_letter_code
_entity_poly.pdbx_strand_id
1 'polypeptide(L)'
;MAATRGRTYRMSLRDFYRYLEDKRSELAACYKDVEEVQFEFNEIFRQEMAAWQEAVSYCFPRMVTQRDELPADLVQRIDRTEEEERARIRAEIADLEAKVAALQERSDALLREGQEATERLKRMNPELDAREEELKARMAAYQTEYAEVYEQLERLESPLAWLTRGGALRALRREQARIKREQALTLNELRQVREEWTTRLQEVSDAQSALREQWQQASVELAEAQARLEHLQTNLDALAQQAGLQRVLEELEEAPAVPGEFGAKLAEVAARNRTRREYEEGLAAVAETLGLTKGVGEGLARFQRSVGTVLEEQRRYNLKSVQVTLPAAVVATNEIWSQLGAKVRDEKAMGRDPLAFSRIVKGYISEYLSDAQIQSLFETMGEALNRATKAWG
;
A
#
# COMPACT_ATOMS: atom_id res chain seq x y z
N MET A 1 33.63 31.91 2.83
CA MET A 1 34.52 30.86 2.28
C MET A 1 34.88 31.15 0.82
N ALA A 2 35.84 32.03 0.52
CA ALA A 2 36.16 32.43 -0.86
C ALA A 2 37.52 31.91 -1.40
N ALA A 3 38.30 31.16 -0.61
CA ALA A 3 39.67 30.78 -0.96
C ALA A 3 39.88 29.31 -1.38
N THR A 4 38.83 28.46 -1.39
CA THR A 4 39.00 27.00 -1.56
C THR A 4 38.75 26.48 -2.98
N ARG A 5 38.38 27.34 -3.94
CA ARG A 5 37.87 26.96 -5.28
C ARG A 5 38.89 26.31 -6.24
N GLY A 6 40.11 26.00 -5.81
CA GLY A 6 41.14 25.37 -6.65
C GLY A 6 41.89 24.19 -6.04
N ARG A 7 41.56 23.76 -4.81
CA ARG A 7 42.29 22.68 -4.14
C ARG A 7 41.72 21.32 -4.56
N THR A 8 42.58 20.40 -5.00
CA THR A 8 42.21 19.03 -5.38
C THR A 8 42.92 18.03 -4.48
N TYR A 9 42.21 17.00 -4.06
CA TYR A 9 42.74 15.89 -3.27
C TYR A 9 43.00 14.70 -4.18
N ARG A 10 44.22 14.19 -4.17
CA ARG A 10 44.64 13.03 -4.96
C ARG A 10 44.83 11.85 -4.02
N MET A 11 44.24 10.72 -4.36
CA MET A 11 44.29 9.51 -3.55
C MET A 11 44.37 8.29 -4.46
N SER A 12 45.06 7.24 -4.00
CA SER A 12 45.03 5.96 -4.72
C SER A 12 43.62 5.37 -4.69
N LEU A 13 43.30 4.46 -5.60
CA LEU A 13 42.00 3.78 -5.59
C LEU A 13 41.70 3.06 -4.25
N ARG A 14 42.75 2.51 -3.60
CA ARG A 14 42.64 1.92 -2.26
C ARG A 14 42.33 2.96 -1.19
N ASP A 15 42.99 4.11 -1.24
CA ASP A 15 42.75 5.19 -0.28
C ASP A 15 41.37 5.82 -0.49
N PHE A 16 40.88 5.88 -1.73
CA PHE A 16 39.51 6.32 -2.01
C PHE A 16 38.47 5.36 -1.44
N TYR A 17 38.68 4.05 -1.57
CA TYR A 17 37.82 3.05 -0.95
C TYR A 17 37.74 3.23 0.58
N ARG A 18 38.90 3.44 1.23
CA ARG A 18 38.98 3.69 2.68
C ARG A 18 38.33 5.02 3.07
N TYR A 19 38.57 6.06 2.30
CA TYR A 19 37.93 7.37 2.50
C TYR A 19 36.39 7.24 2.52
N LEU A 20 35.80 6.48 1.59
CA LEU A 20 34.35 6.25 1.57
C LEU A 20 33.88 5.45 2.79
N GLU A 21 34.69 4.52 3.28
CA GLU A 21 34.42 3.77 4.53
C GLU A 21 34.40 4.68 5.75
N ASP A 22 35.38 5.57 5.87
CA ASP A 22 35.49 6.55 6.95
C ASP A 22 34.29 7.50 6.91
N LYS A 23 33.93 8.03 5.73
CA LYS A 23 32.79 8.94 5.57
C LYS A 23 31.44 8.28 5.83
N ARG A 24 31.28 7.01 5.48
CA ARG A 24 30.12 6.22 5.88
C ARG A 24 30.05 6.05 7.39
N SER A 25 31.19 5.84 8.06
CA SER A 25 31.25 5.68 9.51
C SER A 25 30.93 6.98 10.26
N GLU A 26 31.43 8.12 9.78
CA GLU A 26 31.08 9.45 10.29
C GLU A 26 29.57 9.73 10.16
N LEU A 27 28.99 9.41 9.00
CA LEU A 27 27.56 9.56 8.77
C LEU A 27 26.72 8.60 9.64
N ALA A 28 27.16 7.37 9.85
CA ALA A 28 26.50 6.44 10.77
C ALA A 28 26.55 6.92 12.23
N ALA A 29 27.65 7.55 12.65
CA ALA A 29 27.75 8.17 13.96
C ALA A 29 26.78 9.37 14.09
N CYS A 30 26.72 10.24 13.07
CA CYS A 30 25.75 11.34 13.04
C CYS A 30 24.30 10.84 13.08
N TYR A 31 23.99 9.75 12.36
CA TYR A 31 22.66 9.12 12.44
C TYR A 31 22.35 8.70 13.87
N LYS A 32 23.29 8.05 14.56
CA LYS A 32 23.12 7.61 15.94
C LYS A 32 22.91 8.79 16.90
N ASP A 33 23.70 9.86 16.77
CA ASP A 33 23.56 11.05 17.60
C ASP A 33 22.15 11.68 17.44
N VAL A 34 21.61 11.71 16.20
CA VAL A 34 20.25 12.20 15.94
C VAL A 34 19.16 11.23 16.46
N GLU A 35 19.40 9.93 16.39
CA GLU A 35 18.50 8.91 16.93
C GLU A 35 18.39 9.04 18.47
N GLU A 36 19.50 9.32 19.16
CA GLU A 36 19.50 9.61 20.61
C GLU A 36 18.65 10.84 20.95
N VAL A 37 18.73 11.91 20.16
CA VAL A 37 17.84 13.08 20.30
C VAL A 37 16.36 12.70 20.06
N GLN A 38 16.08 11.81 19.11
CA GLN A 38 14.72 11.32 18.86
C GLN A 38 14.13 10.64 20.11
N PHE A 39 14.92 9.83 20.80
CA PHE A 39 14.48 9.15 22.02
C PHE A 39 14.12 10.17 23.12
N GLU A 40 14.98 11.16 23.36
CA GLU A 40 14.72 12.22 24.34
C GLU A 40 13.47 13.05 23.97
N PHE A 41 13.30 13.44 22.70
CA PHE A 41 12.09 14.13 22.25
C PHE A 41 10.82 13.30 22.48
N ASN A 42 10.84 12.02 22.13
CA ASN A 42 9.67 11.15 22.32
C ASN A 42 9.31 10.97 23.79
N GLU A 43 10.32 10.85 24.67
CA GLU A 43 10.09 10.73 26.10
C GLU A 43 9.45 12.00 26.66
N ILE A 44 10.04 13.16 26.40
CA ILE A 44 9.54 14.44 26.90
C ILE A 44 8.17 14.75 26.29
N PHE A 45 7.99 14.53 24.99
CA PHE A 45 6.71 14.72 24.32
C PHE A 45 5.60 13.86 24.93
N ARG A 46 5.90 12.60 25.28
CA ARG A 46 4.94 11.73 25.98
C ARG A 46 4.56 12.29 27.35
N GLN A 47 5.52 12.79 28.11
CA GLN A 47 5.26 13.41 29.42
C GLN A 47 4.41 14.68 29.28
N GLU A 48 4.73 15.53 28.30
CA GLU A 48 3.96 16.74 27.99
C GLU A 48 2.53 16.42 27.53
N MET A 49 2.34 15.37 26.73
CA MET A 49 1.01 14.92 26.33
C MET A 49 0.17 14.44 27.52
N ALA A 50 0.77 13.71 28.47
CA ALA A 50 0.07 13.28 29.67
C ALA A 50 -0.36 14.48 30.54
N ALA A 51 0.52 15.44 30.74
CA ALA A 51 0.22 16.66 31.51
C ALA A 51 -0.81 17.56 30.78
N TRP A 52 -0.74 17.63 29.45
CA TRP A 52 -1.75 18.32 28.63
C TRP A 52 -3.12 17.67 28.78
N GLN A 53 -3.20 16.33 28.70
CA GLN A 53 -4.46 15.59 28.88
C GLN A 53 -5.08 15.84 30.26
N GLU A 54 -4.26 15.92 31.32
CA GLU A 54 -4.72 16.27 32.67
C GLU A 54 -5.34 17.67 32.71
N ALA A 55 -4.65 18.67 32.14
CA ALA A 55 -5.13 20.04 32.09
C ALA A 55 -6.43 20.18 31.26
N VAL A 56 -6.51 19.50 30.11
CA VAL A 56 -7.71 19.47 29.26
C VAL A 56 -8.87 18.78 29.97
N SER A 57 -8.64 17.64 30.63
CA SER A 57 -9.67 16.92 31.38
C SER A 57 -10.26 17.76 32.51
N TYR A 58 -9.48 18.69 33.08
CA TYR A 58 -9.97 19.66 34.04
C TYR A 58 -10.80 20.78 33.38
N CYS A 59 -10.33 21.33 32.25
CA CYS A 59 -10.93 22.50 31.59
C CYS A 59 -12.21 22.16 30.84
N PHE A 60 -12.24 21.03 30.13
CA PHE A 60 -13.33 20.63 29.24
C PHE A 60 -14.71 20.64 29.92
N PRO A 61 -14.95 19.94 31.05
CA PRO A 61 -16.28 19.95 31.68
C PRO A 61 -16.68 21.34 32.20
N ARG A 62 -15.71 22.18 32.56
CA ARG A 62 -15.95 23.57 33.01
C ARG A 62 -16.34 24.48 31.85
N MET A 63 -15.74 24.31 30.67
CA MET A 63 -16.17 25.03 29.47
C MET A 63 -17.63 24.72 29.09
N VAL A 64 -18.09 23.48 29.32
CA VAL A 64 -19.49 23.10 29.10
C VAL A 64 -20.41 23.77 30.14
N THR A 65 -20.07 23.66 31.43
CA THR A 65 -20.95 24.03 32.54
C THR A 65 -20.91 25.51 32.91
N GLN A 66 -19.82 26.21 32.63
CA GLN A 66 -19.60 27.63 32.97
C GLN A 66 -19.54 28.52 31.73
N ARG A 67 -20.15 28.10 30.60
CA ARG A 67 -20.09 28.81 29.32
C ARG A 67 -20.53 30.28 29.43
N ASP A 68 -21.55 30.55 30.25
CA ASP A 68 -22.10 31.91 30.46
C ASP A 68 -21.16 32.82 31.27
N GLU A 69 -20.20 32.25 31.99
CA GLU A 69 -19.20 32.98 32.80
C GLU A 69 -17.89 33.23 32.03
N LEU A 70 -17.78 32.70 30.81
CA LEU A 70 -16.61 32.87 29.96
C LEU A 70 -16.56 34.25 29.28
N PRO A 71 -15.36 34.76 28.97
CA PRO A 71 -15.19 35.93 28.12
C PRO A 71 -15.91 35.78 26.77
N ALA A 72 -16.52 36.86 26.28
CA ALA A 72 -17.34 36.84 25.07
C ALA A 72 -16.56 36.42 23.81
N ASP A 73 -15.27 36.75 23.74
CA ASP A 73 -14.37 36.33 22.66
C ASP A 73 -14.15 34.81 22.65
N LEU A 74 -13.99 34.20 23.83
CA LEU A 74 -13.85 32.75 23.97
C LEU A 74 -15.16 32.04 23.63
N VAL A 75 -16.30 32.56 24.10
CA VAL A 75 -17.62 32.02 23.74
C VAL A 75 -17.84 32.07 22.23
N GLN A 76 -17.57 33.20 21.59
CA GLN A 76 -17.70 33.34 20.14
C GLN A 76 -16.79 32.35 19.39
N ARG A 77 -15.58 32.11 19.89
CA ARG A 77 -14.66 31.11 19.32
C ARG A 77 -15.23 29.70 19.46
N ILE A 78 -15.78 29.34 20.62
CA ILE A 78 -16.45 28.06 20.84
C ILE A 78 -17.63 27.91 19.89
N ASP A 79 -18.56 28.86 19.85
CA ASP A 79 -19.75 28.83 19.00
C ASP A 79 -19.40 28.62 17.52
N ARG A 80 -18.41 29.39 17.03
CA ARG A 80 -17.94 29.26 15.64
C ARG A 80 -17.37 27.87 15.37
N THR A 81 -16.52 27.38 16.27
CA THR A 81 -15.86 26.09 16.09
C THR A 81 -16.88 24.94 16.16
N GLU A 82 -17.83 24.99 17.10
CA GLU A 82 -18.92 24.01 17.18
C GLU A 82 -19.77 23.98 15.90
N GLU A 83 -20.08 25.13 15.29
CA GLU A 83 -20.82 25.16 14.03
C GLU A 83 -20.00 24.66 12.84
N GLU A 84 -18.68 24.94 12.80
CA GLU A 84 -17.77 24.33 11.83
C GLU A 84 -17.75 22.79 11.94
N GLU A 85 -17.65 22.27 13.17
CA GLU A 85 -17.65 20.83 13.44
C GLU A 85 -19.00 20.19 13.11
N ARG A 86 -20.11 20.88 13.42
CA ARG A 86 -21.46 20.47 13.03
C ARG A 86 -21.61 20.42 11.51
N ALA A 87 -21.10 21.42 10.79
CA ALA A 87 -21.11 21.44 9.33
C ALA A 87 -20.29 20.28 8.75
N ARG A 88 -19.12 19.97 9.35
CA ARG A 88 -18.30 18.81 8.96
C ARG A 88 -19.05 17.49 9.16
N ILE A 89 -19.66 17.28 10.32
CA ILE A 89 -20.41 16.04 10.60
C ILE A 89 -21.64 15.92 9.67
N ARG A 90 -22.32 17.03 9.37
CA ARG A 90 -23.41 17.03 8.37
C ARG A 90 -22.93 16.63 6.97
N ALA A 91 -21.74 17.08 6.57
CA ALA A 91 -21.15 16.64 5.31
C ALA A 91 -20.85 15.13 5.32
N GLU A 92 -20.27 14.60 6.42
CA GLU A 92 -20.04 13.15 6.59
C GLU A 92 -21.35 12.36 6.55
N ILE A 93 -22.43 12.86 7.17
CA ILE A 93 -23.77 12.28 7.10
C ILE A 93 -24.26 12.22 5.64
N ALA A 94 -24.15 13.31 4.88
CA ALA A 94 -24.58 13.35 3.49
C ALA A 94 -23.79 12.36 2.60
N ASP A 95 -22.48 12.25 2.81
CA ASP A 95 -21.63 11.29 2.10
C ASP A 95 -22.00 9.84 2.46
N LEU A 96 -22.32 9.57 3.74
CA LEU A 96 -22.77 8.25 4.20
C LEU A 96 -24.16 7.90 3.65
N GLU A 97 -25.09 8.85 3.58
CA GLU A 97 -26.41 8.65 2.96
C GLU A 97 -26.27 8.26 1.48
N ALA A 98 -25.41 8.98 0.74
CA ALA A 98 -25.11 8.64 -0.64
C ALA A 98 -24.45 7.25 -0.77
N LYS A 99 -23.52 6.91 0.12
CA LYS A 99 -22.87 5.60 0.16
C LYS A 99 -23.86 4.47 0.46
N VAL A 100 -24.74 4.67 1.44
CA VAL A 100 -25.80 3.70 1.80
C VAL A 100 -26.72 3.45 0.61
N ALA A 101 -27.17 4.51 -0.06
CA ALA A 101 -28.02 4.38 -1.26
C ALA A 101 -27.30 3.61 -2.38
N ALA A 102 -26.03 3.92 -2.66
CA ALA A 102 -25.24 3.23 -3.67
C ALA A 102 -25.00 1.74 -3.32
N LEU A 103 -24.74 1.42 -2.06
CA LEU A 103 -24.55 0.05 -1.59
C LEU A 103 -25.86 -0.76 -1.65
N GLN A 104 -26.99 -0.14 -1.35
CA GLN A 104 -28.31 -0.76 -1.52
C GLN A 104 -28.58 -1.08 -2.99
N GLU A 105 -28.37 -0.11 -3.90
CA GLU A 105 -28.54 -0.33 -5.34
C GLU A 105 -27.62 -1.45 -5.85
N ARG A 106 -26.35 -1.46 -5.41
CA ARG A 106 -25.40 -2.52 -5.76
C ARG A 106 -25.85 -3.89 -5.24
N SER A 107 -26.32 -3.96 -4.00
CA SER A 107 -26.84 -5.20 -3.41
C SER A 107 -28.02 -5.74 -4.20
N ASP A 108 -28.98 -4.88 -4.56
CA ASP A 108 -30.15 -5.23 -5.38
C ASP A 108 -29.76 -5.66 -6.80
N ALA A 109 -28.73 -5.03 -7.38
CA ALA A 109 -28.21 -5.40 -8.69
C ALA A 109 -27.56 -6.79 -8.67
N LEU A 110 -26.74 -7.10 -7.65
CA LEU A 110 -26.11 -8.41 -7.48
C LEU A 110 -27.16 -9.52 -7.29
N LEU A 111 -28.23 -9.25 -6.55
CA LEU A 111 -29.35 -10.19 -6.40
C LEU A 111 -30.05 -10.45 -7.74
N ARG A 112 -30.32 -9.40 -8.51
CA ARG A 112 -30.92 -9.52 -9.85
C ARG A 112 -30.02 -10.31 -10.81
N GLU A 113 -28.73 -10.02 -10.84
CA GLU A 113 -27.76 -10.74 -11.67
C GLU A 113 -27.68 -12.23 -11.29
N GLY A 114 -27.72 -12.53 -9.98
CA GLY A 114 -27.78 -13.89 -9.47
C GLY A 114 -29.05 -14.63 -9.89
N GLN A 115 -30.21 -13.97 -9.86
CA GLN A 115 -31.47 -14.54 -10.32
C GLN A 115 -31.44 -14.80 -11.84
N GLU A 116 -30.94 -13.86 -12.64
CA GLU A 116 -30.83 -14.01 -14.08
C GLU A 116 -29.92 -15.16 -14.50
N ALA A 117 -28.76 -15.31 -13.84
CA ALA A 117 -27.85 -16.43 -14.10
C ALA A 117 -28.52 -17.78 -13.83
N THR A 118 -29.31 -17.87 -12.76
CA THR A 118 -30.07 -19.08 -12.40
C THR A 118 -31.18 -19.36 -13.41
N GLU A 119 -31.92 -18.34 -13.85
CA GLU A 119 -32.98 -18.50 -14.84
C GLU A 119 -32.44 -18.88 -16.23
N ARG A 120 -31.27 -18.35 -16.63
CA ARG A 120 -30.58 -18.78 -17.86
C ARG A 120 -30.27 -20.28 -17.84
N LEU A 121 -29.74 -20.80 -16.73
CA LEU A 121 -29.46 -22.22 -16.57
C LEU A 121 -30.73 -23.08 -16.67
N LYS A 122 -31.82 -22.66 -16.01
CA LYS A 122 -33.12 -23.37 -16.07
C LYS A 122 -33.69 -23.45 -17.48
N ARG A 123 -33.50 -22.41 -18.31
CA ARG A 123 -33.99 -22.39 -19.71
C ARG A 123 -33.18 -23.30 -20.64
N MET A 124 -31.88 -23.45 -20.39
CA MET A 124 -31.02 -24.30 -21.21
C MET A 124 -31.16 -25.79 -20.90
N ASN A 125 -31.55 -26.13 -19.66
CA ASN A 125 -31.66 -27.51 -19.20
C ASN A 125 -32.58 -28.38 -20.09
N PRO A 126 -33.81 -27.96 -20.46
CA PRO A 126 -34.68 -28.75 -21.34
C PRO A 126 -34.12 -29.01 -22.73
N GLU A 127 -33.35 -28.08 -23.30
CA GLU A 127 -32.79 -28.23 -24.65
C GLU A 127 -31.68 -29.28 -24.69
N LEU A 128 -30.79 -29.25 -23.68
CA LEU A 128 -29.71 -30.23 -23.55
C LEU A 128 -30.26 -31.62 -23.18
N ASP A 129 -31.28 -31.67 -22.31
CA ASP A 129 -31.98 -32.91 -21.95
C ASP A 129 -32.66 -33.55 -23.18
N ALA A 130 -33.39 -32.76 -23.98
CA ALA A 130 -34.00 -33.24 -25.21
C ALA A 130 -32.97 -33.79 -26.21
N ARG A 131 -31.82 -33.12 -26.36
CA ARG A 131 -30.71 -33.61 -27.21
C ARG A 131 -30.11 -34.89 -26.67
N GLU A 132 -29.91 -34.99 -25.36
CA GLU A 132 -29.39 -36.22 -24.76
C GLU A 132 -30.35 -37.40 -24.99
N GLU A 133 -31.66 -37.20 -24.79
CA GLU A 133 -32.68 -38.22 -25.03
C GLU A 133 -32.77 -38.63 -26.51
N GLU A 134 -32.63 -37.68 -27.45
CA GLU A 134 -32.56 -38.01 -28.87
C GLU A 134 -31.33 -38.88 -29.20
N LEU A 135 -30.16 -38.54 -28.66
CA LEU A 135 -28.92 -39.30 -28.87
C LEU A 135 -28.99 -40.70 -28.23
N LYS A 136 -29.60 -40.83 -27.06
CA LYS A 136 -29.88 -42.13 -26.42
C LYS A 136 -30.82 -42.99 -27.27
N ALA A 137 -31.88 -42.39 -27.82
CA ALA A 137 -32.81 -43.09 -28.70
C ALA A 137 -32.11 -43.57 -30.00
N ARG A 138 -31.28 -42.73 -30.62
CA ARG A 138 -30.45 -43.10 -31.78
C ARG A 138 -29.49 -44.24 -31.46
N MET A 139 -28.84 -44.19 -30.29
CA MET A 139 -27.96 -45.27 -29.83
C MET A 139 -28.71 -46.61 -29.70
N ALA A 140 -29.90 -46.60 -29.12
CA ALA A 140 -30.74 -47.80 -28.98
C ALA A 140 -31.18 -48.36 -30.34
N ALA A 141 -31.51 -47.49 -31.30
CA ALA A 141 -31.81 -47.88 -32.68
C ALA A 141 -30.59 -48.57 -33.33
N TYR A 142 -29.40 -47.96 -33.25
CA TYR A 142 -28.19 -48.56 -33.79
C TYR A 142 -27.80 -49.88 -33.10
N GLN A 143 -28.08 -50.06 -31.82
CA GLN A 143 -27.88 -51.35 -31.14
C GLN A 143 -28.81 -52.43 -31.70
N THR A 144 -30.07 -52.06 -31.98
CA THR A 144 -31.05 -52.96 -32.61
C THR A 144 -30.62 -53.31 -34.03
N GLU A 145 -30.31 -52.32 -34.87
CA GLU A 145 -29.83 -52.52 -36.25
C GLU A 145 -28.56 -53.39 -36.29
N TYR A 146 -27.63 -53.16 -35.36
CA TYR A 146 -26.41 -53.97 -35.26
C TYR A 146 -26.72 -55.43 -34.93
N ALA A 147 -27.64 -55.68 -33.99
CA ALA A 147 -28.07 -57.03 -33.61
C ALA A 147 -28.74 -57.75 -34.80
N GLU A 148 -29.61 -57.06 -35.54
CA GLU A 148 -30.26 -57.63 -36.73
C GLU A 148 -29.26 -57.98 -37.84
N VAL A 149 -28.31 -57.07 -38.14
CA VAL A 149 -27.24 -57.34 -39.13
C VAL A 149 -26.34 -58.49 -38.68
N TYR A 150 -26.09 -58.60 -37.37
CA TYR A 150 -25.32 -59.69 -36.78
C TYR A 150 -26.04 -61.04 -36.89
N GLU A 151 -27.33 -61.11 -36.56
CA GLU A 151 -28.14 -62.32 -36.76
C GLU A 151 -28.21 -62.72 -38.24
N GLN A 152 -28.33 -61.76 -39.16
CA GLN A 152 -28.33 -62.03 -40.60
C GLN A 152 -26.97 -62.59 -41.07
N LEU A 153 -25.86 -62.11 -40.50
CA LEU A 153 -24.53 -62.65 -40.77
C LEU A 153 -24.39 -64.09 -40.27
N GLU A 154 -24.83 -64.40 -39.04
CA GLU A 154 -24.79 -65.76 -38.48
C GLU A 154 -25.65 -66.74 -39.30
N ARG A 155 -26.84 -66.33 -39.75
CA ARG A 155 -27.72 -67.16 -40.61
C ARG A 155 -27.12 -67.45 -41.98
N LEU A 156 -26.18 -66.62 -42.44
CA LEU A 156 -25.50 -66.76 -43.73
C LEU A 156 -24.13 -67.45 -43.62
N GLU A 157 -23.65 -67.75 -42.41
CA GLU A 157 -22.39 -68.45 -42.19
C GLU A 157 -22.54 -69.96 -42.41
N SER A 158 -21.77 -70.46 -43.38
CA SER A 158 -21.54 -71.88 -43.65
C SER A 158 -20.10 -72.01 -44.17
N PRO A 159 -19.38 -73.14 -43.95
CA PRO A 159 -17.95 -73.27 -44.30
C PRO A 159 -17.59 -72.97 -45.78
N LEU A 160 -18.59 -72.99 -46.67
CA LEU A 160 -18.46 -72.68 -48.11
C LEU A 160 -19.31 -71.46 -48.57
N ALA A 161 -19.92 -70.70 -47.65
CA ALA A 161 -20.84 -69.60 -47.96
C ALA A 161 -20.18 -68.45 -48.74
N TRP A 162 -18.86 -68.30 -48.63
CA TRP A 162 -18.08 -67.31 -49.36
C TRP A 162 -18.03 -67.56 -50.88
N LEU A 163 -18.22 -68.81 -51.34
CA LEU A 163 -18.19 -69.21 -52.76
C LEU A 163 -19.49 -68.89 -53.51
N THR A 164 -20.63 -68.85 -52.83
CA THR A 164 -21.96 -68.63 -53.45
C THR A 164 -22.65 -67.34 -53.04
N ARG A 165 -22.27 -66.74 -51.89
CA ARG A 165 -22.95 -65.57 -51.29
C ARG A 165 -22.00 -64.45 -50.85
N GLY A 166 -20.77 -64.42 -51.37
CA GLY A 166 -19.72 -63.47 -50.96
C GLY A 166 -20.07 -61.98 -51.10
N GLY A 167 -20.90 -61.60 -52.07
CA GLY A 167 -21.38 -60.22 -52.24
C GLY A 167 -22.29 -59.76 -51.09
N ALA A 168 -23.21 -60.62 -50.63
CA ALA A 168 -24.12 -60.33 -49.53
C ALA A 168 -23.38 -60.24 -48.19
N LEU A 169 -22.43 -61.15 -47.93
CA LEU A 169 -21.55 -61.09 -46.75
C LEU A 169 -20.73 -59.79 -46.71
N ARG A 170 -20.19 -59.32 -47.84
CA ARG A 170 -19.47 -58.03 -47.91
C ARG A 170 -20.40 -56.83 -47.73
N ALA A 171 -21.65 -56.91 -48.18
CA ALA A 171 -22.63 -55.86 -47.96
C ALA A 171 -22.98 -55.74 -46.47
N LEU A 172 -23.31 -56.86 -45.81
CA LEU A 172 -23.62 -56.89 -44.37
C LEU A 172 -22.44 -56.49 -43.49
N ARG A 173 -21.20 -56.89 -43.83
CA ARG A 173 -20.01 -56.41 -43.11
C ARG A 173 -19.76 -54.91 -43.28
N ARG A 174 -20.04 -54.35 -44.46
CA ARG A 174 -19.96 -52.90 -44.69
C ARG A 174 -21.03 -52.16 -43.89
N GLU A 175 -22.22 -52.74 -43.80
CA GLU A 175 -23.33 -52.20 -43.02
C GLU A 175 -23.02 -52.22 -41.51
N GLN A 176 -22.50 -53.34 -41.00
CA GLN A 176 -22.01 -53.46 -39.64
C GLN A 176 -20.92 -52.41 -39.32
N ALA A 177 -19.98 -52.19 -40.24
CA ALA A 177 -18.93 -51.17 -40.09
C ALA A 177 -19.49 -49.73 -40.18
N ARG A 178 -20.59 -49.50 -40.90
CA ARG A 178 -21.33 -48.23 -40.92
C ARG A 178 -21.98 -48.00 -39.56
N ILE A 179 -22.76 -48.94 -39.06
CA ILE A 179 -23.46 -48.84 -37.76
C ILE A 179 -22.46 -48.61 -36.62
N LYS A 180 -21.32 -49.32 -36.58
CA LYS A 180 -20.28 -49.08 -35.58
C LYS A 180 -19.69 -47.66 -35.63
N ARG A 181 -19.54 -47.09 -36.83
CA ARG A 181 -19.06 -45.70 -36.98
C ARG A 181 -20.10 -44.71 -36.48
N GLU A 182 -21.37 -44.91 -36.83
CA GLU A 182 -22.48 -44.08 -36.34
C GLU A 182 -22.61 -44.16 -34.81
N GLN A 183 -22.51 -45.36 -34.22
CA GLN A 183 -22.45 -45.53 -32.76
C GLN A 183 -21.29 -44.75 -32.13
N ALA A 184 -20.10 -44.80 -32.73
CA ALA A 184 -18.95 -44.06 -32.22
C ALA A 184 -19.17 -42.53 -32.29
N LEU A 185 -19.81 -42.03 -33.36
CA LEU A 185 -20.17 -40.62 -33.52
C LEU A 185 -21.21 -40.20 -32.47
N THR A 186 -22.32 -40.94 -32.34
CA THR A 186 -23.37 -40.65 -31.36
C THR A 186 -22.86 -40.73 -29.91
N LEU A 187 -21.93 -41.65 -29.60
CA LEU A 187 -21.27 -41.67 -28.29
C LEU A 187 -20.41 -40.43 -28.04
N ASN A 188 -19.76 -39.88 -29.07
CA ASN A 188 -18.98 -38.65 -28.95
C ASN A 188 -19.92 -37.46 -28.73
N GLU A 189 -20.98 -37.33 -29.52
CA GLU A 189 -22.01 -36.30 -29.35
C GLU A 189 -22.63 -36.33 -27.95
N LEU A 190 -22.94 -37.52 -27.42
CA LEU A 190 -23.48 -37.67 -26.06
C LEU A 190 -22.48 -37.25 -24.98
N ARG A 191 -21.17 -37.51 -25.17
CA ARG A 191 -20.14 -36.97 -24.28
C ARG A 191 -20.08 -35.45 -24.35
N GLN A 192 -20.15 -34.88 -25.55
CA GLN A 192 -20.12 -33.42 -25.75
C GLN A 192 -21.31 -32.73 -25.07
N VAL A 193 -22.53 -33.26 -25.20
CA VAL A 193 -23.71 -32.69 -24.51
C VAL A 193 -23.55 -32.72 -22.98
N ARG A 194 -23.00 -33.81 -22.43
CA ARG A 194 -22.74 -33.92 -21.00
C ARG A 194 -21.63 -32.99 -20.53
N GLU A 195 -20.54 -32.90 -21.29
CA GLU A 195 -19.43 -31.99 -21.02
C GLU A 195 -19.88 -30.53 -21.08
N GLU A 196 -20.70 -30.18 -22.07
CA GLU A 196 -21.34 -28.87 -22.20
C GLU A 196 -22.18 -28.55 -20.96
N TRP A 197 -23.05 -29.47 -20.52
CA TRP A 197 -23.82 -29.28 -19.29
C TRP A 197 -22.94 -29.10 -18.06
N THR A 198 -21.93 -29.94 -17.86
CA THR A 198 -21.03 -29.83 -16.69
C THR A 198 -20.25 -28.52 -16.70
N THR A 199 -19.79 -28.08 -17.87
CA THR A 199 -19.05 -26.82 -18.03
C THR A 199 -19.96 -25.64 -17.70
N ARG A 200 -21.18 -25.61 -18.25
CA ARG A 200 -22.17 -24.56 -17.97
C ARG A 200 -22.58 -24.52 -16.51
N LEU A 201 -22.78 -25.68 -15.89
CA LEU A 201 -23.12 -25.78 -14.47
C LEU A 201 -21.97 -25.22 -13.60
N GLN A 202 -20.72 -25.55 -13.94
CA GLN A 202 -19.56 -25.02 -13.25
C GLN A 202 -19.43 -23.50 -13.42
N GLU A 203 -19.53 -22.99 -14.65
CA GLU A 203 -19.52 -21.55 -14.94
C GLU A 203 -20.57 -20.78 -14.12
N VAL A 204 -21.81 -21.28 -14.07
CA VAL A 204 -22.88 -20.65 -13.30
C VAL A 204 -22.63 -20.78 -11.79
N SER A 205 -22.12 -21.91 -11.31
CA SER A 205 -21.77 -22.11 -9.89
C SER A 205 -20.67 -21.15 -9.43
N ASP A 206 -19.64 -20.97 -10.24
CA ASP A 206 -18.53 -20.05 -9.96
C ASP A 206 -19.01 -18.60 -9.98
N ALA A 207 -19.83 -18.23 -10.98
CA ALA A 207 -20.46 -16.91 -11.04
C ALA A 207 -21.37 -16.65 -9.83
N GLN A 208 -22.20 -17.62 -9.42
CA GLN A 208 -23.04 -17.51 -8.22
C GLN A 208 -22.21 -17.35 -6.95
N SER A 209 -21.10 -18.06 -6.82
CA SER A 209 -20.22 -17.97 -5.65
C SER A 209 -19.59 -16.58 -5.58
N ALA A 210 -19.08 -16.06 -6.70
CA ALA A 210 -18.52 -14.72 -6.78
C ALA A 210 -19.57 -13.63 -6.50
N LEU A 211 -20.79 -13.76 -7.03
CA LEU A 211 -21.88 -12.82 -6.76
C LEU A 211 -22.29 -12.83 -5.28
N ARG A 212 -22.33 -14.00 -4.64
CA ARG A 212 -22.61 -14.13 -3.20
C ARG A 212 -21.53 -13.48 -2.35
N GLU A 213 -20.26 -13.68 -2.69
CA GLU A 213 -19.14 -13.04 -1.98
C GLU A 213 -19.22 -11.51 -2.10
N GLN A 214 -19.44 -10.99 -3.31
CA GLN A 214 -19.62 -9.55 -3.53
C GLN A 214 -20.84 -9.00 -2.78
N TRP A 215 -21.94 -9.74 -2.76
CA TRP A 215 -23.16 -9.35 -2.05
C TRP A 215 -22.95 -9.34 -0.54
N GLN A 216 -22.24 -10.34 0.00
CA GLN A 216 -21.88 -10.41 1.41
C GLN A 216 -20.99 -9.23 1.81
N GLN A 217 -19.96 -8.93 1.01
CA GLN A 217 -19.10 -7.76 1.25
C GLN A 217 -19.91 -6.46 1.23
N ALA A 218 -20.73 -6.24 0.19
CA ALA A 218 -21.58 -5.05 0.09
C ALA A 218 -22.56 -4.93 1.27
N SER A 219 -23.08 -6.05 1.77
CA SER A 219 -23.98 -6.07 2.92
C SER A 219 -23.29 -5.72 4.23
N VAL A 220 -22.05 -6.18 4.44
CA VAL A 220 -21.22 -5.78 5.59
C VAL A 220 -20.92 -4.29 5.53
N GLU A 221 -20.42 -3.79 4.40
CA GLU A 221 -20.14 -2.38 4.20
C GLU A 221 -21.38 -1.50 4.39
N LEU A 222 -22.56 -1.98 3.95
CA LEU A 222 -23.83 -1.31 4.14
C LEU A 222 -24.20 -1.22 5.61
N ALA A 223 -24.10 -2.33 6.35
CA ALA A 223 -24.41 -2.36 7.78
C ALA A 223 -23.50 -1.44 8.59
N GLU A 224 -22.20 -1.41 8.28
CA GLU A 224 -21.23 -0.51 8.90
C GLU A 224 -21.56 0.97 8.60
N ALA A 225 -21.85 1.29 7.33
CA ALA A 225 -22.21 2.64 6.92
C ALA A 225 -23.52 3.11 7.58
N GLN A 226 -24.52 2.23 7.68
CA GLN A 226 -25.78 2.52 8.36
C GLN A 226 -25.60 2.74 9.86
N ALA A 227 -24.84 1.87 10.54
CA ALA A 227 -24.56 2.03 11.97
C ALA A 227 -23.81 3.34 12.26
N ARG A 228 -22.84 3.69 11.40
CA ARG A 228 -22.13 4.98 11.51
C ARG A 228 -23.06 6.16 11.27
N LEU A 229 -23.88 6.10 10.22
CA LEU A 229 -24.85 7.13 9.88
C LEU A 229 -25.83 7.38 11.04
N GLU A 230 -26.42 6.32 11.59
CA GLU A 230 -27.35 6.39 12.71
C GLU A 230 -26.69 6.99 13.95
N HIS A 231 -25.45 6.56 14.27
CA HIS A 231 -24.69 7.13 15.38
C HIS A 231 -24.46 8.63 15.20
N LEU A 232 -24.05 9.08 14.01
CA LEU A 232 -23.81 10.50 13.74
C LEU A 232 -25.10 11.33 13.78
N GLN A 233 -26.18 10.83 13.17
CA GLN A 233 -27.46 11.53 13.16
C GLN A 233 -28.05 11.67 14.57
N THR A 234 -27.96 10.61 15.38
CA THR A 234 -28.51 10.59 16.74
C THR A 234 -27.71 11.48 17.70
N ASN A 235 -26.39 11.58 17.51
CA ASN A 235 -25.49 12.25 18.44
C ASN A 235 -24.89 13.54 17.86
N LEU A 236 -25.44 14.08 16.77
CA LEU A 236 -24.86 15.20 16.01
C LEU A 236 -24.45 16.37 16.91
N ASP A 237 -25.36 16.87 17.74
CA ASP A 237 -25.12 18.04 18.58
C ASP A 237 -24.08 17.78 19.68
N ALA A 238 -24.16 16.61 20.32
CA ALA A 238 -23.21 16.21 21.36
C ALA A 238 -21.80 16.02 20.79
N LEU A 239 -21.69 15.38 19.62
CA LEU A 239 -20.41 15.19 18.92
C LEU A 239 -19.82 16.52 18.43
N ALA A 240 -20.66 17.41 17.89
CA ALA A 240 -20.22 18.73 17.45
C ALA A 240 -19.74 19.59 18.62
N GLN A 241 -20.46 19.59 19.75
CA GLN A 241 -20.03 20.28 20.96
C GLN A 241 -18.71 19.71 21.49
N GLN A 242 -18.61 18.38 21.61
CA GLN A 242 -17.40 17.74 22.11
C GLN A 242 -16.18 18.02 21.24
N ALA A 243 -16.32 17.83 19.92
CA ALA A 243 -15.25 18.09 18.97
C ALA A 243 -14.88 19.59 18.92
N GLY A 244 -15.87 20.47 18.98
CA GLY A 244 -15.66 21.92 18.98
C GLY A 244 -14.87 22.39 20.20
N LEU A 245 -15.27 21.97 21.40
CA LEU A 245 -14.58 22.30 22.64
C LEU A 245 -13.17 21.72 22.70
N GLN A 246 -13.01 20.46 22.26
CA GLN A 246 -11.70 19.82 22.19
C GLN A 246 -10.78 20.59 21.24
N ARG A 247 -11.26 20.95 20.04
CA ARG A 247 -10.49 21.73 19.06
C ARG A 247 -10.12 23.12 19.58
N VAL A 248 -11.02 23.81 20.28
CA VAL A 248 -10.70 25.09 20.91
C VAL A 248 -9.56 24.95 21.92
N LEU A 249 -9.58 23.91 22.75
CA LEU A 249 -8.51 23.64 23.72
C LEU A 249 -7.20 23.24 23.05
N GLU A 250 -7.23 22.44 21.98
CA GLU A 250 -6.05 22.04 21.21
C GLU A 250 -5.40 23.20 20.45
N GLU A 251 -6.21 24.16 19.98
CA GLU A 251 -5.77 25.33 19.23
C GLU A 251 -5.57 26.58 20.10
N LEU A 252 -5.68 26.47 21.42
CA LEU A 252 -5.53 27.60 22.32
C LEU A 252 -4.07 28.06 22.36
N GLU A 253 -3.78 29.29 21.92
CA GLU A 253 -2.42 29.85 21.87
C GLU A 253 -2.11 30.81 23.02
N GLU A 254 -3.13 31.54 23.45
CA GLU A 254 -3.06 32.53 24.52
C GLU A 254 -4.07 32.22 25.61
N ALA A 255 -3.71 32.58 26.85
CA ALA A 255 -4.58 32.39 28.00
C ALA A 255 -5.79 33.33 27.90
N PRO A 256 -7.02 32.82 27.89
CA PRO A 256 -8.21 33.67 27.94
C PRO A 256 -8.31 34.36 29.29
N ALA A 257 -8.96 35.52 29.33
CA ALA A 257 -9.11 36.34 30.54
C ALA A 257 -10.17 35.79 31.50
N VAL A 258 -10.00 34.54 31.93
CA VAL A 258 -10.87 33.85 32.90
C VAL A 258 -10.26 33.99 34.30
N PRO A 259 -11.00 34.43 35.32
CA PRO A 259 -10.46 34.53 36.67
C PRO A 259 -10.31 33.18 37.37
N GLY A 260 -9.43 33.12 38.36
CA GLY A 260 -9.31 31.98 39.27
C GLY A 260 -8.58 30.75 38.70
N GLU A 261 -8.81 29.60 39.33
CA GLU A 261 -8.13 28.34 39.02
C GLU A 261 -8.41 27.85 37.59
N PHE A 262 -9.63 28.10 37.09
CA PHE A 262 -10.01 27.73 35.73
C PHE A 262 -9.19 28.48 34.68
N GLY A 263 -9.02 29.79 34.83
CA GLY A 263 -8.15 30.57 33.95
C GLY A 263 -6.69 30.15 34.03
N ALA A 264 -6.19 29.83 35.23
CA ALA A 264 -4.83 29.31 35.39
C ALA A 264 -4.62 27.98 34.64
N LYS A 265 -5.62 27.09 34.65
CA LYS A 265 -5.58 25.83 33.91
C LYS A 265 -5.71 26.02 32.39
N LEU A 266 -6.52 26.97 31.93
CA LEU A 266 -6.54 27.34 30.50
C LEU A 266 -5.21 27.95 30.04
N ALA A 267 -4.54 28.74 30.89
CA ALA A 267 -3.20 29.25 30.63
C ALA A 267 -2.16 28.11 30.55
N GLU A 268 -2.29 27.08 31.40
CA GLU A 268 -1.47 25.87 31.33
C GLU A 268 -1.69 25.14 30.00
N VAL A 269 -2.94 24.95 29.55
CA VAL A 269 -3.24 24.35 28.24
C VAL A 269 -2.58 25.13 27.11
N ALA A 270 -2.72 26.46 27.09
CA ALA A 270 -2.10 27.31 26.07
C ALA A 270 -0.57 27.20 26.05
N ALA A 271 0.06 27.21 27.23
CA ALA A 271 1.51 27.03 27.35
C ALA A 271 1.96 25.65 26.82
N ARG A 272 1.24 24.59 27.19
CA ARG A 272 1.53 23.21 26.73
C ARG A 272 1.28 23.01 25.25
N ASN A 273 0.28 23.65 24.66
CA ASN A 273 0.08 23.62 23.21
C ASN A 273 1.28 24.20 22.46
N ARG A 274 1.88 25.29 22.97
CA ARG A 274 3.11 25.84 22.40
C ARG A 274 4.27 24.84 22.50
N THR A 275 4.53 24.32 23.70
CA THR A 275 5.55 23.28 23.90
C THR A 275 5.33 22.09 22.96
N ARG A 276 4.10 21.59 22.85
CA ARG A 276 3.75 20.47 21.96
C ARG A 276 4.13 20.77 20.51
N ARG A 277 3.77 21.94 19.98
CA ARG A 277 4.13 22.36 18.61
C ARG A 277 5.63 22.45 18.40
N GLU A 278 6.38 22.93 19.40
CA GLU A 278 7.85 22.99 19.34
C GLU A 278 8.46 21.59 19.22
N TYR A 279 7.98 20.62 20.01
CA TYR A 279 8.43 19.23 19.93
C TYR A 279 7.96 18.53 18.64
N GLU A 280 6.75 18.80 18.15
CA GLU A 280 6.29 18.30 16.85
C GLU A 280 7.21 18.79 15.72
N GLU A 281 7.62 20.07 15.73
CA GLU A 281 8.58 20.60 14.78
C GLU A 281 9.96 19.93 14.93
N GLY A 282 10.42 19.74 16.16
CA GLY A 282 11.67 19.04 16.46
C GLY A 282 11.67 17.59 15.94
N LEU A 283 10.60 16.84 16.21
CA LEU A 283 10.41 15.46 15.75
C LEU A 283 10.34 15.37 14.21
N ALA A 284 9.68 16.33 13.56
CA ALA A 284 9.67 16.41 12.09
C ALA A 284 11.10 16.63 11.53
N ALA A 285 11.87 17.55 12.13
CA ALA A 285 13.25 17.79 11.73
C ALA A 285 14.13 16.55 11.98
N VAL A 286 13.93 15.84 13.08
CA VAL A 286 14.62 14.55 13.35
C VAL A 286 14.30 13.54 12.26
N ALA A 287 13.02 13.33 11.94
CA ALA A 287 12.61 12.36 10.92
C ALA A 287 13.20 12.67 9.54
N GLU A 288 13.20 13.95 9.14
CA GLU A 288 13.85 14.43 7.92
C GLU A 288 15.35 14.11 7.93
N THR A 289 16.04 14.41 9.02
CA THR A 289 17.48 14.20 9.17
C THR A 289 17.87 12.72 9.14
N LEU A 290 17.12 11.87 9.84
CA LEU A 290 17.31 10.42 9.83
C LEU A 290 17.06 9.84 8.44
N GLY A 291 16.01 10.31 7.75
CA GLY A 291 15.72 9.94 6.36
C GLY A 291 16.88 10.31 5.43
N LEU A 292 17.38 11.54 5.53
CA LEU A 292 18.47 12.06 4.73
C LEU A 292 19.77 11.29 4.96
N THR A 293 20.20 11.17 6.21
CA THR A 293 21.42 10.45 6.59
C THR A 293 21.35 8.99 6.15
N LYS A 294 20.21 8.31 6.33
CA LYS A 294 20.01 6.95 5.82
C LYS A 294 20.15 6.89 4.30
N GLY A 295 19.46 7.77 3.56
CA GLY A 295 19.51 7.79 2.10
C GLY A 295 20.92 8.02 1.55
N VAL A 296 21.64 9.02 2.07
CA VAL A 296 23.03 9.30 1.69
C VAL A 296 23.96 8.14 2.10
N GLY A 297 23.75 7.56 3.28
CA GLY A 297 24.52 6.41 3.76
C GLY A 297 24.38 5.18 2.85
N GLU A 298 23.17 4.87 2.40
CA GLU A 298 22.93 3.82 1.41
C GLU A 298 23.59 4.12 0.06
N GLY A 299 23.53 5.38 -0.39
CA GLY A 299 24.22 5.85 -1.59
C GLY A 299 25.74 5.65 -1.50
N LEU A 300 26.35 6.09 -0.40
CA LEU A 300 27.78 5.90 -0.13
C LEU A 300 28.15 4.42 -0.06
N ALA A 301 27.32 3.57 0.54
CA ALA A 301 27.56 2.13 0.61
C ALA A 301 27.49 1.45 -0.77
N ARG A 302 26.56 1.84 -1.65
CA ARG A 302 26.48 1.35 -3.03
C ARG A 302 27.68 1.82 -3.85
N PHE A 303 28.06 3.09 -3.70
CA PHE A 303 29.20 3.68 -4.38
C PHE A 303 30.52 3.04 -3.94
N GLN A 304 30.73 2.84 -2.63
CA GLN A 304 31.89 2.14 -2.07
C GLN A 304 32.01 0.71 -2.61
N ARG A 305 30.90 -0.04 -2.71
CA ARG A 305 30.90 -1.39 -3.32
C ARG A 305 31.34 -1.36 -4.79
N SER A 306 30.92 -0.34 -5.53
CA SER A 306 31.33 -0.15 -6.92
C SER A 306 32.83 0.12 -7.02
N VAL A 307 33.37 1.02 -6.18
CA VAL A 307 34.83 1.26 -6.08
C VAL A 307 35.59 0.00 -5.65
N GLY A 308 35.03 -0.79 -4.74
CA GLY A 308 35.59 -2.07 -4.31
C GLY A 308 35.73 -3.07 -5.47
N THR A 309 34.71 -3.17 -6.32
CA THR A 309 34.73 -4.02 -7.53
C THR A 309 35.84 -3.57 -8.48
N VAL A 310 35.97 -2.27 -8.73
CA VAL A 310 37.04 -1.70 -9.57
C VAL A 310 38.43 -1.96 -8.97
N LEU A 311 38.56 -1.91 -7.64
CA LEU A 311 39.80 -2.22 -6.94
C LEU A 311 40.16 -3.71 -7.04
N GLU A 312 39.17 -4.60 -7.01
CA GLU A 312 39.36 -6.03 -7.24
C GLU A 312 39.81 -6.32 -8.67
N GLU A 313 39.21 -5.68 -9.67
CA GLU A 313 39.62 -5.79 -11.07
C GLU A 313 41.06 -5.32 -11.28
N GLN A 314 41.44 -4.18 -10.70
CA GLN A 314 42.81 -3.68 -10.74
C GLN A 314 43.80 -4.74 -10.23
N ARG A 315 43.48 -5.40 -9.11
CA ARG A 315 44.33 -6.45 -8.53
C ARG A 315 44.33 -7.71 -9.37
N ARG A 316 43.16 -8.16 -9.82
CA ARG A 316 42.97 -9.41 -10.58
C ARG A 316 43.70 -9.39 -11.91
N TYR A 317 43.66 -8.27 -12.61
CA TYR A 317 44.30 -8.11 -13.92
C TYR A 317 45.66 -7.40 -13.86
N ASN A 318 46.19 -7.16 -12.65
CA ASN A 318 47.46 -6.46 -12.42
C ASN A 318 47.55 -5.12 -13.19
N LEU A 319 46.45 -4.35 -13.18
CA LEU A 319 46.36 -3.06 -13.88
C LEU A 319 47.20 -2.00 -13.17
N LYS A 320 47.58 -0.95 -13.90
CA LYS A 320 48.38 0.16 -13.36
C LYS A 320 47.65 0.83 -12.18
N SER A 321 48.42 1.29 -11.19
CA SER A 321 47.86 2.08 -10.10
C SER A 321 47.31 3.42 -10.63
N VAL A 322 46.07 3.75 -10.28
CA VAL A 322 45.39 4.99 -10.71
C VAL A 322 45.13 5.89 -9.51
N GLN A 323 45.08 7.19 -9.80
CA GLN A 323 44.86 8.25 -8.83
C GLN A 323 43.49 8.86 -9.06
N VAL A 324 42.62 8.77 -8.06
CA VAL A 324 41.33 9.46 -8.04
C VAL A 324 41.57 10.88 -7.56
N THR A 325 41.10 11.87 -8.32
CA THR A 325 41.25 13.29 -7.99
C THR A 325 39.88 13.88 -7.66
N LEU A 326 39.67 14.25 -6.39
CA LEU A 326 38.44 14.86 -5.90
C LEU A 326 38.61 16.38 -5.73
N PRO A 327 37.64 17.19 -6.16
CA PRO A 327 37.59 18.61 -5.82
C PRO A 327 37.43 18.83 -4.31
N ALA A 328 37.95 19.94 -3.77
CA ALA A 328 37.78 20.28 -2.37
C ALA A 328 36.31 20.46 -1.96
N ALA A 329 35.43 20.85 -2.88
CA ALA A 329 34.00 20.96 -2.62
C ALA A 329 33.39 19.61 -2.20
N VAL A 330 33.73 18.52 -2.89
CA VAL A 330 33.28 17.15 -2.56
C VAL A 330 33.76 16.73 -1.17
N VAL A 331 35.02 17.01 -0.86
CA VAL A 331 35.60 16.67 0.44
C VAL A 331 34.91 17.46 1.56
N ALA A 332 34.70 18.76 1.35
CA ALA A 332 33.98 19.61 2.30
C ALA A 332 32.54 19.13 2.53
N THR A 333 31.82 18.72 1.47
CA THR A 333 30.47 18.18 1.61
C THR A 333 30.46 16.89 2.43
N ASN A 334 31.42 16.00 2.23
CA ASN A 334 31.51 14.77 3.02
C ASN A 334 31.89 15.01 4.50
N GLU A 335 32.49 16.15 4.85
CA GLU A 335 32.81 16.52 6.23
C GLU A 335 31.61 17.08 7.01
N ILE A 336 30.52 17.44 6.33
CA ILE A 336 29.33 18.05 6.95
C ILE A 336 28.75 17.13 8.03
N TRP A 337 28.70 15.83 7.79
CA TRP A 337 28.09 14.87 8.73
C TRP A 337 28.78 14.85 10.08
N SER A 338 30.12 14.93 10.09
CA SER A 338 30.88 15.02 11.33
C SER A 338 30.62 16.34 12.06
N GLN A 339 30.49 17.45 11.32
CA GLN A 339 30.18 18.76 11.89
C GLN A 339 28.77 18.80 12.48
N LEU A 340 27.79 18.25 11.77
CA LEU A 340 26.41 18.14 12.21
C LEU A 340 26.32 17.28 13.47
N GLY A 341 26.90 16.07 13.46
CA GLY A 341 26.96 15.18 14.62
C GLY A 341 27.56 15.88 15.84
N ALA A 342 28.66 16.61 15.68
CA ALA A 342 29.28 17.36 16.77
C ALA A 342 28.38 18.47 17.37
N LYS A 343 27.44 19.02 16.60
CA LYS A 343 26.49 20.04 17.06
C LYS A 343 25.30 19.44 17.81
N VAL A 344 24.92 18.21 17.51
CA VAL A 344 23.74 17.54 18.09
C VAL A 344 24.09 16.47 19.12
N ARG A 345 25.39 16.26 19.38
CA ARG A 345 25.90 15.21 20.28
C ARG A 345 25.46 15.34 21.74
N ASP A 346 25.18 16.54 22.24
CA ASP A 346 24.63 16.69 23.60
C ASP A 346 23.12 16.44 23.54
N GLU A 347 22.75 15.16 23.56
CA GLU A 347 21.38 14.69 23.36
C GLU A 347 20.44 15.23 24.44
N LYS A 348 20.93 15.41 25.67
CA LYS A 348 20.13 15.93 26.79
C LYS A 348 19.87 17.42 26.68
N ALA A 349 20.87 18.20 26.25
CA ALA A 349 20.67 19.62 26.00
C ALA A 349 19.77 19.83 24.78
N MET A 350 20.02 19.10 23.69
CA MET A 350 19.21 19.18 22.46
C MET A 350 17.78 18.70 22.70
N GLY A 351 17.61 17.63 23.48
CA GLY A 351 16.32 17.04 23.86
C GLY A 351 15.37 18.03 24.53
N ARG A 352 15.91 19.04 25.23
CA ARG A 352 15.13 20.07 25.94
C ARG A 352 14.82 21.33 25.13
N ASP A 353 15.45 21.49 23.96
CA ASP A 353 15.26 22.65 23.08
C ASP A 353 15.03 22.17 21.63
N PRO A 354 13.81 21.68 21.31
CA PRO A 354 13.50 21.13 20.00
C PRO A 354 13.60 22.17 18.88
N LEU A 355 13.38 23.46 19.18
CA LEU A 355 13.55 24.53 18.21
C LEU A 355 15.01 24.81 17.89
N ALA A 356 15.91 24.77 18.89
CA ALA A 356 17.34 24.89 18.62
C ALA A 356 17.85 23.75 17.75
N PHE A 357 17.44 22.51 18.04
CA PHE A 357 17.74 21.36 17.18
C PHE A 357 17.22 21.57 15.75
N SER A 358 15.94 21.89 15.59
CA SER A 358 15.30 22.15 14.28
C SER A 358 16.07 23.21 13.49
N ARG A 359 16.41 24.34 14.11
CA ARG A 359 17.17 25.43 13.46
C ARG A 359 18.56 24.99 13.03
N ILE A 360 19.28 24.25 13.88
CA ILE A 360 20.61 23.73 13.55
C ILE A 360 20.49 22.85 12.31
N VAL A 361 19.65 21.81 12.35
CA VAL A 361 19.65 20.84 11.27
C VAL A 361 19.09 21.40 9.97
N LYS A 362 17.99 22.17 10.01
CA LYS A 362 17.45 22.85 8.81
C LYS A 362 18.48 23.78 8.17
N GLY A 363 19.27 24.49 8.98
CA GLY A 363 20.37 25.32 8.49
C GLY A 363 21.41 24.51 7.72
N TYR A 364 21.84 23.37 8.27
CA TYR A 364 22.80 22.49 7.59
C TYR A 364 22.22 21.85 6.33
N ILE A 365 20.97 21.38 6.38
CA ILE A 365 20.31 20.74 5.24
C ILE A 365 20.15 21.72 4.08
N SER A 366 19.58 22.89 4.35
CA SER A 366 19.32 23.89 3.32
C SER A 366 20.58 24.51 2.71
N GLU A 367 21.62 24.75 3.51
CA GLU A 367 22.84 25.40 3.05
C GLU A 367 23.79 24.43 2.34
N TYR A 368 23.86 23.16 2.78
CA TYR A 368 24.93 22.26 2.37
C TYR A 368 24.50 20.87 1.87
N LEU A 369 23.26 20.44 2.12
CA LEU A 369 22.79 19.09 1.82
C LEU A 369 21.47 19.09 1.03
N SER A 370 21.28 20.08 0.15
CA SER A 370 20.18 20.05 -0.82
C SER A 370 20.32 18.88 -1.80
N ASP A 371 19.20 18.45 -2.40
CA ASP A 371 19.18 17.38 -3.40
C ASP A 371 20.21 17.61 -4.52
N ALA A 372 20.34 18.85 -5.00
CA ALA A 372 21.30 19.22 -6.03
C ALA A 372 22.75 19.04 -5.56
N GLN A 373 23.06 19.38 -4.30
CA GLN A 373 24.39 19.19 -3.73
C GLN A 373 24.72 17.71 -3.51
N ILE A 374 23.75 16.92 -3.05
CA ILE A 374 23.90 15.47 -2.87
C ILE A 374 24.07 14.76 -4.22
N GLN A 375 23.28 15.13 -5.22
CA GLN A 375 23.43 14.61 -6.58
C GLN A 375 24.83 14.96 -7.13
N SER A 376 25.21 16.24 -7.04
CA SER A 376 26.52 16.70 -7.51
C SER A 376 27.68 16.00 -6.81
N LEU A 377 27.53 15.68 -5.51
CA LEU A 377 28.51 14.91 -4.74
C LEU A 377 28.74 13.53 -5.38
N PHE A 378 27.68 12.75 -5.62
CA PHE A 378 27.80 11.41 -6.20
C PHE A 378 28.27 11.44 -7.65
N GLU A 379 27.75 12.35 -8.47
CA GLU A 379 28.17 12.52 -9.87
C GLU A 379 29.65 12.87 -9.96
N THR A 380 30.11 13.85 -9.18
CA THR A 380 31.52 14.28 -9.21
C THR A 380 32.46 13.16 -8.77
N MET A 381 32.08 12.38 -7.76
CA MET A 381 32.85 11.20 -7.34
C MET A 381 32.87 10.11 -8.42
N GLY A 382 31.74 9.85 -9.07
CA GLY A 382 31.63 8.88 -10.17
C GLY A 382 32.45 9.28 -11.38
N GLU A 383 32.40 10.55 -11.78
CA GLU A 383 33.23 11.07 -12.85
C GLU A 383 34.73 11.03 -12.50
N ALA A 384 35.10 11.32 -11.25
CA ALA A 384 36.49 11.23 -10.81
C ALA A 384 37.01 9.79 -10.90
N LEU A 385 36.18 8.81 -10.55
CA LEU A 385 36.49 7.39 -10.72
C LEU A 385 36.64 7.03 -12.21
N ASN A 386 35.68 7.41 -13.05
CA ASN A 386 35.72 7.16 -14.49
C ASN A 386 36.95 7.80 -15.17
N ARG A 387 37.32 9.02 -14.78
CA ARG A 387 38.53 9.68 -15.27
C ARG A 387 39.80 8.94 -14.86
N ALA A 388 39.84 8.39 -13.65
CA ALA A 388 40.98 7.63 -13.16
C ALA A 388 41.13 6.29 -13.91
N THR A 389 40.03 5.58 -14.17
CA THR A 389 40.05 4.25 -14.81
C THR A 389 40.33 4.30 -16.32
N LYS A 390 40.12 5.43 -17.01
CA LYS A 390 40.55 5.64 -18.41
C LYS A 390 42.05 5.36 -18.66
N ALA A 391 42.87 5.36 -17.61
CA ALA A 391 44.28 4.97 -17.71
C ALA A 391 44.48 3.48 -18.08
N TRP A 392 43.43 2.67 -18.05
CA TRP A 392 43.46 1.23 -18.33
C TRP A 392 43.00 0.84 -19.75
N GLY A 393 42.48 1.80 -20.53
CA GLY A 393 41.92 1.57 -21.88
C GLY A 393 40.43 1.83 -21.87
#